data_AF-A0AA88RK90-F1
#
_entry.id   AF-A0AA88RK90-F1
#
_cell.length_a   1.000
_cell.length_b   1.000
_cell.length_c   1.000
_cell.angle_alpha   90.00
_cell.angle_beta   90.00
_cell.angle_gamma   90.00
#
_symmetry.space_group_name_H-M   'P 1'
#
loop_
_entity.id
_entity.type
_entity.pdbx_description
1 polymer ?
#
loop_
_entity_poly.entity_id
_entity_poly.type
_entity_poly.pdbx_seq_one_letter_code
_entity_poly.pdbx_strand_id
1 'polypeptide(L)'
;MESLAEKTLKAVENGELNIMPERFEKIYKHWLSNIKDWGISRQLWWGHRIPVWYIVGKDCEEDYIVARSTEEALDKARQKYGKNVEIYQDPDVVDTLFSSALWPFSTLGWPDVSTEDLSGFTRQLCLKLGMCLQSCILPSRVQLLEYDPDYL
;
A
#
# COMPACT_ATOMS: atom_id res chain seq x y z
N MET A 1 10.67 -4.20 -2.03
CA MET A 1 10.60 -3.15 -0.97
C MET A 1 11.86 -2.28 -0.84
N GLU A 2 13.01 -2.76 -1.31
CA GLU A 2 14.30 -2.06 -1.18
C GLU A 2 14.31 -0.65 -1.81
N SER A 3 13.71 -0.49 -3.00
CA SER A 3 13.65 0.81 -3.70
C SER A 3 12.92 1.90 -2.92
N LEU A 4 11.83 1.56 -2.23
CA LEU A 4 11.11 2.53 -1.41
C LEU A 4 11.89 2.84 -0.13
N ALA A 5 12.50 1.84 0.50
CA ALA A 5 13.28 2.04 1.72
C ALA A 5 14.48 2.97 1.49
N GLU A 6 15.14 2.86 0.33
CA GLU A 6 16.21 3.79 -0.07
C GLU A 6 15.71 5.23 -0.22
N LYS A 7 14.54 5.45 -0.84
CA LYS A 7 13.93 6.79 -0.96
C LYS A 7 13.71 7.40 0.43
N THR A 8 13.16 6.62 1.36
CA THR A 8 12.87 7.11 2.70
C THR A 8 14.13 7.34 3.54
N LEU A 9 15.17 6.51 3.38
CA LEU A 9 16.47 6.77 4.02
C LEU A 9 17.08 8.09 3.55
N LYS A 10 17.04 8.37 2.24
CA LYS A 10 17.51 9.65 1.67
C LYS A 10 16.72 10.85 2.20
N ALA A 11 15.40 10.71 2.37
CA ALA A 11 14.56 11.77 2.94
C ALA A 11 14.96 12.12 4.39
N VAL A 12 15.32 11.11 5.20
CA VAL A 12 15.84 11.33 6.56
C VAL A 12 17.22 12.02 6.51
N GLU A 13 18.10 11.59 5.61
CA GLU A 13 19.44 12.17 5.45
C GLU A 13 19.42 13.62 4.95
N ASN A 14 18.50 13.95 4.06
CA ASN A 14 18.30 15.30 3.53
C ASN A 14 17.60 16.25 4.53
N GLY A 15 17.11 15.73 5.67
CA GLY A 15 16.37 16.50 6.66
C GLY A 15 14.93 16.86 6.25
N GLU A 16 14.41 16.25 5.17
CA GLU A 16 13.00 16.35 4.77
C GLU A 16 12.11 15.65 5.80
N LEU A 17 12.59 14.53 6.35
CA LEU A 17 11.94 13.77 7.41
C LEU A 17 12.69 13.88 8.73
N ASN A 18 12.10 14.59 9.68
CA ASN A 18 12.67 14.75 11.03
C ASN A 18 11.99 13.81 12.03
N ILE A 19 12.75 12.89 12.61
CA ILE A 19 12.25 11.92 13.60
C ILE A 19 12.60 12.41 15.01
N MET A 20 11.57 12.67 15.81
CA MET A 20 11.74 13.08 17.20
C MET A 20 11.20 12.03 18.19
N PRO A 21 11.89 11.82 19.33
CA PRO A 21 13.27 12.21 19.66
C PRO A 21 14.35 11.58 18.76
N GLU A 22 15.47 12.28 18.54
CA GLU A 22 16.58 11.89 17.63
C GLU A 22 17.11 10.47 17.86
N ARG A 23 17.06 9.96 19.10
CA ARG A 23 17.48 8.59 19.41
C ARG A 23 16.78 7.52 18.56
N PHE A 24 15.55 7.80 18.11
CA PHE A 24 14.75 6.87 17.32
C PHE A 24 15.17 6.82 15.85
N GLU A 25 15.90 7.82 15.35
CA GLU A 25 16.38 7.85 13.97
C GLU A 25 17.30 6.67 13.67
N LYS A 26 18.19 6.31 14.60
CA LYS A 26 19.09 5.15 14.45
C LYS A 26 18.32 3.83 14.36
N ILE A 27 17.28 3.69 15.17
CA ILE A 27 16.41 2.50 15.20
C ILE A 27 15.66 2.40 13.86
N TYR A 28 15.14 3.52 13.39
CA TYR A 28 14.43 3.61 12.11
C TYR A 28 15.33 3.24 10.93
N LYS A 29 16.54 3.84 10.86
CA LYS A 29 17.54 3.54 9.81
C LYS A 29 17.94 2.06 9.80
N HIS A 30 18.19 1.49 10.98
CA HIS A 30 18.55 0.07 11.11
C HIS A 30 17.42 -0.88 10.67
N TRP A 31 16.17 -0.49 10.91
CA TRP A 31 15.02 -1.28 10.49
C TRP A 31 14.84 -1.23 8.97
N LEU A 32 14.91 -0.04 8.36
CA LEU A 32 14.81 0.13 6.91
C LEU A 32 15.96 -0.54 6.15
N SER A 33 17.18 -0.55 6.69
CA SER A 33 18.33 -1.18 6.02
C SER A 33 18.19 -2.70 5.85
N ASN A 34 17.33 -3.35 6.64
CA ASN A 34 17.10 -4.80 6.60
C ASN A 34 15.63 -5.13 6.31
N ILE A 35 14.90 -4.22 5.67
CA ILE A 35 13.49 -4.45 5.36
C ILE A 35 13.35 -5.63 4.39
N LYS A 36 12.35 -6.47 4.64
CA LYS A 36 12.00 -7.58 3.75
C LYS A 36 10.76 -7.23 2.94
N ASP A 37 10.55 -7.96 1.86
CA ASP A 37 9.32 -7.84 1.09
C ASP A 37 8.10 -8.12 1.97
N TRP A 38 7.08 -7.29 1.76
CA TRP A 38 5.89 -7.31 2.57
C TRP A 38 4.81 -8.13 1.87
N GLY A 39 4.52 -9.30 2.43
CA GLY A 39 3.31 -10.04 2.07
C GLY A 39 2.08 -9.27 2.56
N ILE A 40 1.37 -8.61 1.65
CA ILE A 40 0.15 -7.83 1.94
C ILE A 40 -1.07 -8.75 2.09
N SER A 41 -1.03 -9.94 1.49
CA SER A 41 -2.13 -10.91 1.57
C SER A 41 -2.29 -11.52 2.97
N ARG A 42 -3.54 -11.66 3.42
CA ARG A 42 -3.91 -12.27 4.71
C ARG A 42 -5.15 -13.15 4.54
N GLN A 43 -5.06 -14.38 5.06
CA GLN A 43 -6.19 -15.32 5.15
C GLN A 43 -7.06 -15.01 6.37
N LEU A 44 -7.76 -13.88 6.33
CA LEU A 44 -8.67 -13.43 7.39
C LEU A 44 -10.07 -13.21 6.82
N TRP A 45 -11.08 -13.31 7.68
CA TRP A 45 -12.48 -13.09 7.30
C TRP A 45 -12.89 -11.62 7.31
N TRP A 46 -12.12 -10.77 8.00
CA TRP A 46 -12.38 -9.35 8.12
C TRP A 46 -11.25 -8.54 7.50
N GLY A 47 -11.60 -7.71 6.52
CA GLY A 47 -10.67 -6.83 5.83
C GLY A 47 -11.16 -6.45 4.44
N HIS A 48 -10.40 -5.60 3.77
CA HIS A 48 -10.68 -5.23 2.38
C HIS A 48 -10.23 -6.37 1.48
N ARG A 49 -11.13 -6.85 0.61
CA ARG A 49 -10.82 -7.89 -0.38
C ARG A 49 -9.83 -7.37 -1.41
N ILE A 50 -8.86 -8.20 -1.76
CA ILE A 50 -7.86 -7.86 -2.77
C ILE A 50 -8.57 -7.77 -4.14
N PRO A 51 -8.36 -6.71 -4.95
CA PRO A 51 -9.00 -6.52 -6.24
C PRO A 51 -8.35 -7.37 -7.35
N VAL A 52 -8.05 -8.63 -7.04
CA VAL A 52 -7.45 -9.62 -7.94
C VAL A 52 -8.48 -10.70 -8.23
N TRP A 53 -8.61 -11.04 -9.50
CA TRP A 53 -9.57 -12.01 -10.03
C TRP A 53 -8.82 -13.10 -10.79
N TYR A 54 -9.14 -14.35 -10.49
CA TYR A 54 -8.63 -15.54 -11.12
C TYR A 54 -9.67 -16.15 -12.06
N ILE A 55 -9.22 -17.01 -12.98
CA ILE A 55 -10.07 -17.63 -14.00
C ILE A 55 -10.34 -19.08 -13.61
N VAL A 56 -11.61 -19.47 -13.60
CA VAL A 56 -12.02 -20.83 -13.26
C VAL A 56 -11.56 -21.81 -14.36
N GLY A 57 -10.99 -22.95 -13.96
CA GLY A 57 -10.54 -24.00 -14.88
C GLY A 57 -9.11 -23.83 -15.42
N LYS A 58 -8.37 -22.83 -14.92
CA LYS A 58 -6.93 -22.71 -15.14
C LYS A 58 -6.21 -22.78 -13.80
N ASP A 59 -5.53 -23.89 -13.54
CA ASP A 59 -4.75 -24.11 -12.32
C ASP A 59 -3.40 -23.34 -12.30
N CYS A 60 -3.21 -22.40 -13.22
CA CYS A 60 -1.99 -21.59 -13.30
C CYS A 60 -2.19 -20.31 -12.48
N GLU A 61 -1.48 -20.20 -11.36
CA GLU A 61 -1.43 -19.01 -10.48
C GLU A 61 -0.95 -17.73 -11.21
N GLU A 62 -0.42 -17.85 -12.42
CA GLU A 62 0.08 -16.73 -13.24
C GLU A 62 -1.00 -15.98 -14.03
N ASP A 63 -2.20 -16.56 -14.20
CA ASP A 63 -3.30 -15.96 -14.98
C ASP A 63 -4.29 -15.22 -14.05
N TYR A 64 -3.95 -13.99 -13.67
CA TYR A 64 -4.81 -13.12 -12.86
C TYR A 64 -5.16 -11.79 -13.56
N ILE A 65 -6.24 -11.16 -13.10
CA ILE A 65 -6.75 -9.88 -13.60
C ILE A 65 -6.94 -8.93 -12.42
N VAL A 66 -6.38 -7.73 -12.50
CA VAL A 66 -6.58 -6.68 -11.51
C VAL A 66 -7.68 -5.72 -11.98
N ALA A 67 -8.73 -5.58 -11.16
CA ALA A 67 -9.88 -4.75 -11.48
C ALA A 67 -10.64 -4.35 -10.22
N ARG A 68 -11.18 -3.12 -10.19
CA ARG A 68 -11.85 -2.55 -9.01
C ARG A 68 -13.25 -3.12 -8.81
N SER A 69 -13.90 -3.54 -9.88
CA SER A 69 -15.24 -4.15 -9.85
C SER A 69 -15.26 -5.48 -10.60
N THR A 70 -16.24 -6.31 -10.27
CA THR A 70 -16.49 -7.59 -10.95
C THR A 70 -16.81 -7.39 -12.43
N GLU A 71 -17.52 -6.33 -12.78
CA GLU A 71 -17.87 -5.99 -14.17
C GLU A 71 -16.61 -5.66 -15.00
N GLU A 72 -15.73 -4.81 -14.45
CA GLU A 72 -14.47 -4.46 -15.09
C GLU A 72 -13.56 -5.69 -15.24
N ALA A 73 -13.54 -6.56 -14.23
CA ALA A 73 -12.79 -7.82 -14.26
C ALA A 73 -13.31 -8.74 -15.36
N LEU A 74 -14.63 -8.89 -15.49
CA LEU A 74 -15.28 -9.69 -16.53
C LEU A 74 -14.99 -9.16 -17.92
N ASP A 75 -15.01 -7.84 -18.11
CA ASP A 75 -14.72 -7.25 -19.41
C ASP A 75 -13.26 -7.44 -19.82
N LYS A 76 -12.32 -7.25 -18.89
CA LYS A 76 -10.89 -7.57 -19.11
C LYS A 76 -10.69 -9.07 -19.39
N ALA A 77 -11.39 -9.94 -18.67
CA ALA A 77 -11.32 -11.39 -18.86
C ALA A 77 -11.84 -11.80 -20.24
N ARG A 78 -12.95 -11.20 -20.68
CA ARG A 78 -13.55 -11.47 -21.99
C ARG A 78 -12.67 -11.02 -23.14
N GLN A 79 -12.00 -9.89 -23.00
CA GLN A 79 -11.05 -9.39 -23.99
C GLN A 79 -9.84 -10.32 -24.15
N LYS A 80 -9.33 -10.88 -23.04
CA LYS A 80 -8.12 -11.72 -23.04
C LYS A 80 -8.40 -13.19 -23.38
N TYR A 81 -9.54 -13.76 -22.95
CA TYR A 81 -9.80 -15.20 -23.05
C TYR A 81 -11.13 -15.58 -23.75
N GLY A 82 -11.95 -14.61 -24.17
CA GLY A 82 -13.18 -14.83 -24.94
C GLY A 82 -14.49 -14.81 -24.14
N LYS A 83 -15.62 -15.17 -24.75
CA LYS A 83 -16.96 -14.94 -24.17
C LYS A 83 -17.35 -15.86 -23.01
N ASN A 84 -16.80 -17.07 -22.91
CA ASN A 84 -17.21 -18.08 -21.92
C ASN A 84 -16.19 -18.20 -20.78
N VAL A 85 -15.86 -17.06 -20.16
CA VAL A 85 -14.87 -17.00 -19.08
C VAL A 85 -15.59 -16.77 -17.77
N GLU A 86 -15.35 -17.64 -16.81
CA GLU A 86 -15.82 -17.52 -15.45
C GLU A 86 -14.65 -17.08 -14.56
N ILE A 87 -14.89 -16.11 -13.68
CA ILE A 87 -13.87 -15.54 -12.81
C ILE A 87 -14.29 -15.67 -11.34
N TYR A 88 -13.32 -15.76 -10.44
CA TYR A 88 -13.54 -15.67 -9.00
C TYR A 88 -12.55 -14.70 -8.36
N GLN A 89 -12.99 -13.96 -7.34
CA GLN A 89 -12.13 -13.03 -6.63
C GLN A 89 -11.26 -13.77 -5.63
N ASP A 90 -10.02 -13.31 -5.46
CA ASP A 90 -9.12 -13.78 -4.41
C ASP A 90 -9.84 -13.79 -3.03
N PRO A 91 -9.85 -14.94 -2.32
CA PRO A 91 -10.44 -15.06 -0.99
C PRO A 91 -9.75 -14.20 0.08
N ASP A 92 -8.47 -13.84 -0.13
CA ASP A 92 -7.67 -13.13 0.85
C ASP A 92 -8.08 -11.66 1.01
N VAL A 93 -7.71 -11.11 2.16
CA VAL A 93 -7.86 -9.70 2.49
C VAL A 93 -6.51 -9.02 2.62
N VAL A 94 -6.52 -7.72 2.37
CA VAL A 94 -5.37 -6.83 2.53
C VAL A 94 -5.02 -6.67 4.01
N ASP A 95 -3.71 -6.69 4.31
CA ASP A 95 -3.16 -6.42 5.65
C ASP A 95 -3.73 -5.11 6.23
N THR A 96 -4.17 -5.14 7.48
CA THR A 96 -4.69 -3.96 8.18
C THR A 96 -3.65 -2.85 8.30
N LEU A 97 -2.36 -3.22 8.35
CA LEU A 97 -1.28 -2.24 8.35
C LEU A 97 -1.19 -1.49 7.01
N PHE A 98 -1.64 -2.09 5.90
CA PHE A 98 -1.70 -1.44 4.59
C PHE A 98 -2.79 -0.39 4.51
N SER A 99 -4.01 -0.72 4.92
CA SER A 99 -5.07 0.29 4.95
C SER A 99 -4.77 1.41 5.93
N SER A 100 -4.13 1.11 7.08
CA SER A 100 -3.74 2.14 8.04
C SER A 100 -2.64 3.07 7.52
N ALA A 101 -1.75 2.58 6.65
CA ALA A 101 -0.72 3.40 6.03
C ALA A 101 -1.29 4.42 5.03
N LEU A 102 -2.50 4.16 4.51
CA LEU A 102 -3.19 5.06 3.58
C LEU A 102 -4.00 6.16 4.29
N TRP A 103 -4.11 6.12 5.62
CA TRP A 103 -4.94 7.05 6.40
C TRP A 103 -4.70 8.54 6.10
N PRO A 104 -3.45 9.03 5.97
CA PRO A 104 -3.21 10.45 5.70
C PRO A 104 -3.77 10.90 4.35
N PHE A 105 -3.90 10.00 3.39
CA PHE A 105 -4.41 10.30 2.05
C PHE A 105 -5.93 10.07 1.99
N SER A 106 -6.43 8.97 2.55
CA SER A 106 -7.84 8.59 2.45
C SER A 106 -8.77 9.58 3.15
N THR A 107 -8.30 10.24 4.20
CA THR A 107 -9.04 11.30 4.89
C THR A 107 -9.19 12.58 4.09
N LEU A 108 -8.40 12.76 3.03
CA LEU A 108 -8.34 13.96 2.20
C LEU A 108 -9.00 13.78 0.84
N GLY A 109 -9.73 12.68 0.64
CA GLY A 109 -10.43 12.40 -0.61
C GLY A 109 -9.66 11.54 -1.61
N TRP A 110 -8.45 11.06 -1.27
CA TRP A 110 -7.78 10.03 -2.08
C TRP A 110 -8.69 8.80 -2.20
N PRO A 111 -8.90 8.22 -3.39
CA PRO A 111 -8.07 8.31 -4.60
C PRO A 111 -8.40 9.45 -5.59
N ASP A 112 -9.35 10.34 -5.27
CA ASP A 112 -9.65 11.48 -6.13
C ASP A 112 -8.64 12.62 -5.92
N VAL A 113 -7.66 12.68 -6.82
CA VAL A 113 -6.55 13.66 -6.76
C VAL A 113 -7.01 15.09 -7.09
N SER A 114 -8.24 15.27 -7.59
CA SER A 114 -8.79 16.59 -7.93
C SER A 114 -9.34 17.36 -6.72
N THR A 115 -9.35 16.73 -5.55
CA THR A 115 -9.81 17.35 -4.30
C THR A 115 -8.86 18.45 -3.82
N GLU A 116 -9.40 19.63 -3.51
CA GLU A 116 -8.63 20.77 -3.00
C GLU A 116 -7.86 20.40 -1.71
N ASP A 117 -8.47 19.57 -0.86
CA ASP A 117 -7.89 19.10 0.40
C ASP A 117 -6.60 18.28 0.20
N LEU A 118 -6.55 17.39 -0.81
CA LEU A 118 -5.35 16.62 -1.13
C LEU A 118 -4.25 17.52 -1.73
N SER A 119 -4.63 18.50 -2.55
CA SER A 119 -3.68 19.43 -3.17
C SER A 119 -2.96 20.34 -2.16
N GLY A 120 -3.65 20.71 -1.06
CA GLY A 120 -3.12 21.57 -0.01
C GLY A 120 -2.28 20.86 1.06
N PHE A 121 -2.28 19.52 1.08
CA PHE A 121 -1.76 18.72 2.20
C PHE A 121 -0.22 18.58 2.28
N THR A 122 0.49 18.92 1.21
CA THR A 122 1.88 18.47 0.98
C THR A 122 3.00 19.20 1.73
N ARG A 123 2.76 19.85 2.89
CA ARG A 123 3.83 20.69 3.49
C ARG A 123 4.27 20.49 4.92
N GLN A 124 3.52 19.87 5.83
CA GLN A 124 4.06 19.56 7.16
C GLN A 124 3.14 18.63 7.95
N LEU A 125 3.22 17.33 7.65
CA LEU A 125 2.54 16.34 8.46
C LEU A 125 3.38 16.00 9.70
N CYS A 126 2.92 16.39 10.89
CA CYS A 126 3.50 15.95 12.15
C CYS A 126 2.70 14.76 12.70
N LEU A 127 3.19 13.53 12.49
CA LEU A 127 2.59 12.33 13.04
C LEU A 127 3.09 12.08 14.47
N LYS A 128 2.19 12.15 15.45
CA LYS A 128 2.47 11.73 16.83
C LYS A 128 2.03 10.29 17.03
N LEU A 129 3.00 9.38 17.08
CA LEU A 129 2.78 7.95 17.28
C LEU A 129 3.43 7.51 18.60
N GLY A 130 2.79 6.57 19.30
CA GLY A 130 3.37 5.95 20.49
C GLY A 130 4.59 5.08 20.15
N MET A 131 5.48 4.83 21.11
CA MET A 131 6.74 4.10 20.89
C MET A 131 6.53 2.71 20.25
N CYS A 132 5.46 1.98 20.62
CA CYS A 132 5.11 0.71 19.99
C CYS A 132 4.80 0.87 18.49
N LEU A 133 4.13 1.96 18.09
CA LEU A 133 3.85 2.30 16.69
C LEU A 133 5.05 2.91 15.97
N GLN A 134 6.07 3.36 16.70
CA GLN A 134 7.33 3.81 16.12
C GLN A 134 8.23 2.62 15.76
N SER A 135 8.17 1.54 16.53
CA SER A 135 8.72 0.22 16.16
C SER A 135 7.84 -0.54 15.15
N CYS A 136 6.52 -0.34 15.19
CA CYS A 136 5.62 -0.88 14.19
C CYS A 136 5.51 0.08 13.02
N ILE A 137 6.33 -0.10 11.99
CA ILE A 137 5.90 -0.29 10.61
C ILE A 137 5.02 0.80 9.92
N LEU A 138 3.98 1.33 10.56
CA LEU A 138 3.07 2.37 10.07
C LEU A 138 3.77 3.64 9.57
N PRO A 139 4.62 4.34 10.36
CA PRO A 139 5.21 5.59 9.89
C PRO A 139 6.11 5.35 8.69
N SER A 140 6.93 4.29 8.73
CA SER A 140 7.71 3.86 7.57
C SER A 140 6.80 3.60 6.37
N ARG A 141 5.70 2.86 6.52
CA ARG A 141 4.82 2.50 5.40
C ARG A 141 3.98 3.64 4.84
N VAL A 142 3.51 4.55 5.68
CA VAL A 142 2.88 5.81 5.27
C VAL A 142 3.85 6.60 4.40
N GLN A 143 5.10 6.73 4.86
CA GLN A 143 6.15 7.49 4.19
C GLN A 143 6.57 6.83 2.87
N LEU A 144 6.66 5.50 2.82
CA LEU A 144 6.96 4.78 1.57
C LEU A 144 5.90 5.10 0.49
N LEU A 145 4.61 5.18 0.86
CA LEU A 145 3.52 5.50 -0.07
C LEU A 145 3.48 6.99 -0.48
N GLU A 146 4.01 7.90 0.35
CA GLU A 146 4.13 9.34 0.02
C GLU A 146 5.16 9.60 -1.10
N TYR A 147 6.26 8.83 -1.12
CA TYR A 147 7.34 8.98 -2.10
C TYR A 147 7.14 8.13 -3.38
N ASP A 148 6.01 7.44 -3.51
CA ASP A 148 5.61 6.70 -4.70
C ASP A 148 4.08 6.53 -4.80
N PRO A 149 3.33 7.58 -5.20
CA PRO A 149 1.89 7.50 -5.37
C PRO A 149 1.46 6.53 -6.49
N ASP A 150 2.36 6.19 -7.42
CA ASP A 150 2.15 5.23 -8.51
C ASP A 150 2.40 3.77 -8.09
N TYR A 151 2.79 3.52 -6.83
CA TYR A 151 2.97 2.18 -6.28
C TYR A 151 1.64 1.46 -5.95
N LEU A 152 0.49 2.12 -6.19
CA LEU A 152 -0.88 1.65 -5.95
C LEU A 152 -1.69 1.57 -7.25
#